data_AF-A0A256Z8I4-F1
#
_entry.id   AF-A0A256Z8I4-F1
#
_cell.length_a   1.000
_cell.length_b   1.000
_cell.length_c   1.000
_cell.angle_alpha   90.00
_cell.angle_beta   90.00
_cell.angle_gamma   90.00
#
_symmetry.space_group_name_H-M   'P 1'
#
loop_
_entity.id
_entity.type
_entity.pdbx_description
1 polymer ?
#
loop_
_entity_poly.entity_id
_entity_poly.type
_entity_poly.pdbx_seq_one_letter_code
_entity_poly.pdbx_strand_id
1 'polypeptide(L)'
;MMYCYIIKESSEIPLKSHRTRPRFEKRLLNNIEYALKKEGIVDYDITMREGVITIKSSDDKVGDVVRNVFGVHKVCKALCMEFNSINDIISKAEEIFKDHVIGKKFAVRVKRAGTHTFTSLDIAAKVGEALLKYSAGVNLSNPDVIINIEVRDNVVYYILKCWGGVKGLPIGTEGRVLSLFSGGYDSTLASWLAGKRGCEVDFLHFFMGSKDITIQAFLIAKELTKWLSPYESKMIIIDITPLLSEIRVKVRNDYSQVVLRWYMYYIAQKLSSLHKYDAIVTGESVGQASSQTLKNLSVIEESLEFNVKRPIIRPLAFMDKEEIIEKIRSLGLYEMTSKVKEVCRLAKGPVTTRAHMKILLNEVRKISKELIDVLLNTRITVSIKDTEPNTLSRLLDEFVLNVEVNAEEAVRIIKEGAVLIDARDLKDYKAWHLSNAIHISELHKMLKEGIDFSKSYVIYCDYGTLSLAYAKMLRRLGINAFSVKGGVNKLKELLRTSNEG
;
A
#
# COMPACT_ATOMS: atom_id res chain seq x y z
N MET A 1 -19.61 25.04 22.47
CA MET A 1 -19.43 24.42 23.80
C MET A 1 -18.07 23.73 23.78
N MET A 2 -17.24 23.89 24.81
CA MET A 2 -15.93 23.22 24.86
C MET A 2 -16.13 21.76 25.28
N TYR A 3 -15.59 20.82 24.52
CA TYR A 3 -15.66 19.39 24.83
C TYR A 3 -14.30 18.85 25.21
N CYS A 4 -14.31 17.83 26.07
CA CYS A 4 -13.15 16.97 26.33
C CYS A 4 -13.31 15.65 25.58
N TYR A 5 -12.27 15.22 24.89
CA TYR A 5 -12.18 13.92 24.26
C TYR A 5 -11.16 13.07 25.01
N ILE A 6 -11.57 11.90 25.49
CA ILE A 6 -10.68 10.90 26.09
C ILE A 6 -10.35 9.86 25.04
N ILE A 7 -9.06 9.69 24.74
CA ILE A 7 -8.57 8.74 23.76
C ILE A 7 -7.92 7.58 24.52
N LYS A 8 -8.44 6.38 24.28
CA LYS A 8 -7.89 5.13 24.82
C LYS A 8 -7.03 4.50 23.76
N GLU A 9 -5.77 4.28 24.09
CA GLU A 9 -4.82 3.60 23.22
C GLU A 9 -5.16 2.11 23.04
N SER A 10 -4.68 1.52 21.94
CA SER A 10 -4.74 0.09 21.68
C SER A 10 -4.09 -0.69 22.81
N SER A 11 -4.72 -1.80 23.22
CA SER A 11 -4.23 -2.65 24.31
C SER A 11 -2.82 -3.21 24.08
N GLU A 12 -2.32 -3.15 22.84
CA GLU A 12 -0.96 -3.56 22.50
C GLU A 12 0.13 -2.54 22.89
N ILE A 13 -0.23 -1.27 23.10
CA ILE A 13 0.74 -0.23 23.48
C ILE A 13 1.12 -0.34 24.96
N PRO A 14 0.19 -0.51 25.92
CA PRO A 14 0.53 -0.76 27.31
C PRO A 14 1.36 -2.01 27.56
N LEU A 15 1.33 -3.00 26.66
CA LEU A 15 2.14 -4.23 26.77
C LEU A 15 3.62 -4.01 26.45
N LYS A 16 3.99 -2.85 25.89
CA LYS A 16 5.39 -2.53 25.59
C LYS A 16 6.16 -2.27 26.88
N SER A 17 7.45 -2.60 26.88
CA SER A 17 8.32 -2.34 28.02
C SER A 17 8.32 -0.86 28.41
N HIS A 18 8.63 -0.54 29.67
CA HIS A 18 8.74 0.84 30.15
C HIS A 18 9.68 1.70 29.29
N ARG A 19 10.72 1.11 28.67
CA ARG A 19 11.66 1.81 27.78
C ARG A 19 11.09 2.07 26.39
N THR A 20 10.21 1.21 25.90
CA THR A 20 9.68 1.25 24.53
C THR A 20 8.37 2.01 24.43
N ARG A 21 7.51 1.89 25.46
CA ARG A 21 6.17 2.50 25.50
C ARG A 21 6.18 4.01 25.20
N PRO A 22 7.06 4.85 25.79
CA PRO A 22 7.05 6.29 25.52
C PRO A 22 7.23 6.65 24.04
N ARG A 23 7.99 5.84 23.27
CA ARG A 23 8.16 6.03 21.83
C ARG A 23 6.86 5.79 21.06
N PHE A 24 6.09 4.77 21.43
CA PHE A 24 4.80 4.44 20.79
C PHE A 24 3.77 5.51 21.11
N GLU A 25 3.68 5.91 22.37
CA GLU A 25 2.78 6.96 22.86
C GLU A 25 3.05 8.30 22.17
N LYS A 26 4.32 8.72 22.11
CA LYS A 26 4.73 9.92 21.38
C LYS A 26 4.38 9.85 19.90
N ARG A 27 4.55 8.68 19.26
CA ARG A 27 4.18 8.51 17.85
C ARG A 27 2.66 8.61 17.66
N LEU A 28 1.87 7.98 18.54
CA LEU A 28 0.41 8.08 18.49
C LEU A 28 -0.05 9.53 18.61
N LEU A 29 0.51 10.28 19.56
CA LEU A 29 0.21 11.69 19.77
C LEU A 29 0.48 12.51 18.50
N ASN A 30 1.68 12.38 17.93
CA ASN A 30 2.04 13.09 16.69
C ASN A 30 1.11 12.74 15.52
N ASN A 31 0.71 11.47 15.40
CA ASN A 31 -0.19 11.02 14.33
C ASN A 31 -1.61 11.60 14.51
N ILE A 32 -2.08 11.68 15.75
CA ILE A 32 -3.35 12.33 16.11
C ILE A 32 -3.30 13.83 15.77
N GLU A 33 -2.28 14.54 16.22
CA GLU A 33 -2.12 15.97 15.95
C GLU A 33 -2.07 16.27 14.44
N TYR A 34 -1.35 15.44 13.67
CA TYR A 34 -1.32 15.57 12.22
C TYR A 34 -2.70 15.37 11.59
N ALA A 35 -3.43 14.33 12.02
CA ALA A 35 -4.77 14.06 11.51
C ALA A 35 -5.74 15.22 11.78
N LEU A 36 -5.69 15.82 12.97
CA LEU A 36 -6.48 17.00 13.32
C LEU A 36 -6.14 18.20 12.44
N LYS A 37 -4.85 18.51 12.30
CA LYS A 37 -4.37 19.64 11.47
C LYS A 37 -4.76 19.47 10.01
N LYS A 38 -4.67 18.25 9.47
CA LYS A 38 -5.06 17.93 8.10
C LYS A 38 -6.54 18.24 7.81
N GLU A 39 -7.40 18.06 8.81
CA GLU A 39 -8.84 18.35 8.72
C GLU A 39 -9.19 19.79 9.13
N GLY A 40 -8.19 20.66 9.29
CA GLY A 40 -8.36 22.07 9.65
C GLY A 40 -8.65 22.33 11.13
N ILE A 41 -8.59 21.30 11.98
CA ILE A 41 -8.79 21.43 13.43
C ILE A 41 -7.47 21.90 14.05
N VAL A 42 -7.42 23.17 14.45
CA VAL A 42 -6.20 23.81 14.97
C VAL A 42 -6.35 24.38 16.39
N ASP A 43 -7.59 24.64 16.83
CA ASP A 43 -7.89 25.11 18.18
C ASP A 43 -8.20 23.92 19.10
N TYR A 44 -7.15 23.36 19.68
CA TYR A 44 -7.25 22.29 20.67
C TYR A 44 -6.09 22.30 21.66
N ASP A 45 -6.35 21.84 22.88
CA ASP A 45 -5.33 21.52 23.89
C ASP A 45 -5.23 19.99 24.02
N ILE A 46 -4.06 19.42 23.75
CA ILE A 46 -3.82 17.98 23.83
C ILE A 46 -2.81 17.65 24.93
N THR A 47 -3.18 16.73 25.81
CA THR A 47 -2.33 16.31 26.92
C THR A 47 -2.28 14.79 27.01
N MET A 48 -1.15 14.26 27.45
CA MET A 48 -0.99 12.85 27.73
C MET A 48 -0.49 12.66 29.17
N ARG A 49 -1.28 11.97 30.00
CA ARG A 49 -0.92 11.66 31.39
C ARG A 49 -1.26 10.20 31.68
N GLU A 50 -0.31 9.48 32.26
CA GLU A 50 -0.47 8.07 32.66
C GLU A 50 -1.05 7.15 31.56
N GLY A 51 -0.65 7.35 30.30
CA GLY A 51 -1.12 6.55 29.17
C GLY A 51 -2.53 6.91 28.66
N VAL A 52 -3.09 8.04 29.11
CA VAL A 52 -4.38 8.55 28.61
C VAL A 52 -4.17 9.88 27.92
N ILE A 53 -4.63 9.96 26.67
CA ILE A 53 -4.59 11.18 25.88
C ILE A 53 -5.94 11.89 26.03
N THR A 54 -5.90 13.18 26.36
CA THR A 54 -7.08 14.05 26.43
C THR A 54 -6.94 15.19 25.45
N ILE A 55 -7.99 15.49 24.69
CA ILE A 55 -8.07 16.65 23.80
C ILE A 55 -9.21 17.55 24.24
N LYS A 56 -8.96 18.83 24.50
CA LYS A 56 -10.00 19.84 24.69
C LYS A 56 -10.17 20.60 23.38
N SER A 57 -11.38 20.64 22.83
CA SER A 57 -11.68 21.42 21.64
C SER A 57 -13.16 21.76 21.56
N SER A 58 -13.47 22.87 20.91
CA SER A 58 -14.85 23.26 20.55
C SER A 58 -15.34 22.57 19.27
N ASP A 59 -14.44 21.95 18.50
CA ASP A 59 -14.77 21.26 17.26
C ASP A 59 -15.38 19.87 17.51
N ASP A 60 -16.52 19.60 16.90
CA ASP A 60 -17.27 18.35 17.03
C ASP A 60 -16.69 17.19 16.20
N LYS A 61 -15.81 17.48 15.22
CA LYS A 61 -15.22 16.49 14.31
C LYS A 61 -14.07 15.70 14.93
N VAL A 62 -13.49 16.15 16.05
CA VAL A 62 -12.34 15.50 16.70
C VAL A 62 -12.57 13.99 16.89
N GLY A 63 -13.76 13.60 17.35
CA GLY A 63 -14.11 12.19 17.55
C GLY A 63 -14.03 11.35 16.28
N ASP A 64 -14.52 11.88 15.16
CA ASP A 64 -14.56 11.19 13.86
C ASP A 64 -13.20 11.17 13.15
N VAL A 65 -12.35 12.17 13.38
CA VAL A 65 -10.98 12.19 12.87
C VAL A 65 -10.10 11.19 13.64
N VAL A 66 -10.09 11.30 14.98
CA VAL A 66 -9.16 10.54 15.83
C VAL A 66 -9.47 9.05 15.84
N ARG A 67 -10.73 8.63 15.70
CA ARG A 67 -11.09 7.19 15.64
C ARG A 67 -10.45 6.45 14.47
N ASN A 68 -10.06 7.17 13.41
CA ASN A 68 -9.46 6.59 12.21
C ASN A 68 -7.93 6.50 12.28
N VAL A 69 -7.30 6.96 13.37
CA VAL A 69 -5.85 6.89 13.55
C VAL A 69 -5.45 5.51 14.10
N PHE A 70 -4.52 4.83 13.43
CA PHE A 70 -3.98 3.56 13.93
C PHE A 70 -3.32 3.73 15.30
N GLY A 71 -3.57 2.78 16.20
CA GLY A 71 -3.19 2.88 17.61
C GLY A 71 -4.31 3.37 18.53
N VAL A 72 -5.41 3.91 18.00
CA VAL A 72 -6.58 4.33 18.79
C VAL A 72 -7.55 3.18 18.98
N HIS A 73 -7.84 2.80 20.23
CA HIS A 73 -8.86 1.80 20.55
C HIS A 73 -10.26 2.39 20.61
N LYS A 74 -10.40 3.54 21.26
CA LYS A 74 -11.68 4.18 21.52
C LYS A 74 -11.48 5.68 21.74
N VAL A 75 -12.42 6.49 21.26
CA VAL A 75 -12.49 7.93 21.54
C VAL A 75 -13.81 8.20 22.23
N CYS A 76 -13.82 8.99 23.29
CA CYS A 76 -15.04 9.36 24.02
C CYS A 76 -15.13 10.87 24.18
N LYS A 77 -16.18 11.47 23.61
CA LYS A 77 -16.54 12.88 23.80
C LYS A 77 -17.28 13.04 25.12
N ALA A 78 -16.91 14.05 25.88
CA ALA A 78 -17.39 14.32 27.21
C ALA A 78 -17.51 15.83 27.48
N LEU A 79 -18.38 16.17 28.42
CA LEU A 79 -18.26 17.44 29.15
C LEU A 79 -17.30 17.20 30.32
N CYS A 80 -16.43 18.16 30.58
CA CYS A 80 -15.46 18.07 31.66
C CYS A 80 -15.48 19.30 32.53
N MET A 81 -15.24 19.10 33.82
CA MET A 81 -15.08 20.15 34.80
C MET A 81 -14.14 19.70 35.91
N GLU A 82 -13.52 20.67 36.57
CA GLU A 82 -12.91 20.43 37.88
C GLU A 82 -14.00 20.36 38.96
N PHE A 83 -13.76 19.61 40.02
CA PHE A 83 -14.71 19.46 41.13
C PHE A 83 -13.99 19.64 42.46
N ASN A 84 -14.64 20.23 43.45
CA ASN A 84 -14.08 20.35 44.81
C ASN A 84 -14.71 19.31 45.76
N SER A 85 -15.93 18.87 45.44
CA SER A 85 -16.67 17.90 46.23
C SER A 85 -17.38 16.87 45.36
N ILE A 86 -17.74 15.74 45.96
CA ILE A 86 -18.59 14.73 45.29
C ILE A 86 -19.96 15.31 44.90
N ASN A 87 -20.47 16.32 45.62
CA ASN A 87 -21.76 16.94 45.33
C ASN A 87 -21.72 17.72 44.01
N ASP A 88 -20.59 18.36 43.70
CA ASP A 88 -20.40 19.06 42.43
C ASP A 88 -20.54 18.07 41.26
N ILE A 89 -20.01 16.85 41.44
CA ILE A 89 -20.12 15.77 40.45
C ILE A 89 -21.58 15.37 40.24
N ILE A 90 -22.31 15.18 41.34
CA ILE A 90 -23.70 14.71 41.32
C ILE A 90 -24.62 15.75 40.69
N SER A 91 -24.54 17.00 41.14
CA SER A 91 -25.39 18.08 40.63
C SER A 91 -25.18 18.30 39.13
N LYS A 92 -23.94 18.23 38.66
CA LYS A 92 -23.67 18.37 37.22
C LYS A 92 -24.10 17.13 36.43
N ALA A 93 -23.94 15.92 36.97
CA ALA A 93 -24.45 14.71 36.33
C ALA A 93 -25.98 14.75 36.16
N GLU A 94 -26.70 15.21 37.19
CA GLU A 94 -28.16 15.38 37.14
C GLU A 94 -28.55 16.37 36.05
N GLU A 95 -27.90 17.54 35.99
CA GLU A 95 -28.14 18.56 34.96
C GLU A 95 -27.97 18.00 33.53
N ILE A 96 -26.91 17.22 33.29
CA ILE A 96 -26.56 16.71 31.96
C ILE A 96 -27.47 15.54 31.54
N PHE A 97 -27.79 14.63 32.46
CA PHE A 97 -28.38 13.34 32.12
C PHE A 97 -29.87 13.17 32.48
N LYS A 98 -30.50 14.12 33.20
CA LYS A 98 -31.93 14.04 33.55
C LYS A 98 -32.85 13.69 32.37
N ASP A 99 -32.62 14.33 31.22
CA ASP A 99 -33.47 14.14 30.04
C ASP A 99 -33.17 12.82 29.31
N HIS A 100 -31.98 12.26 29.52
CA HIS A 100 -31.55 11.01 28.87
C HIS A 100 -32.24 9.77 29.47
N VAL A 101 -32.67 9.86 30.74
CA VAL A 101 -33.26 8.74 31.49
C VAL A 101 -34.80 8.75 31.49
N ILE A 102 -35.44 9.79 30.94
CA ILE A 102 -36.91 9.91 30.91
C ILE A 102 -37.55 8.68 30.28
N GLY A 103 -38.42 8.02 31.06
CA GLY A 103 -39.15 6.83 30.63
C GLY A 103 -38.29 5.57 30.41
N LYS A 104 -37.03 5.58 30.83
CA LYS A 104 -36.06 4.50 30.56
C LYS A 104 -35.50 3.90 31.85
N LYS A 105 -35.11 2.63 31.80
CA LYS A 105 -34.29 2.01 32.85
C LYS A 105 -32.83 2.31 32.57
N PHE A 106 -32.07 2.70 33.60
CA PHE A 106 -30.69 3.11 33.41
C PHE A 106 -29.72 2.46 34.41
N ALA A 107 -28.43 2.58 34.11
CA ALA A 107 -27.34 2.25 35.03
C ALA A 107 -26.26 3.33 34.97
N VAL A 108 -25.67 3.64 36.12
CA VAL A 108 -24.51 4.54 36.21
C VAL A 108 -23.25 3.69 36.32
N ARG A 109 -22.27 3.95 35.45
CA ARG A 109 -20.97 3.27 35.44
C ARG A 109 -19.87 4.30 35.60
N VAL A 110 -19.12 4.18 36.70
CA VAL A 110 -18.08 5.14 37.06
C VAL A 110 -16.70 4.48 36.99
N LYS A 111 -15.75 5.16 36.34
CA LYS A 111 -14.32 4.82 36.38
C LYS A 111 -13.59 5.90 37.16
N ARG A 112 -12.63 5.51 38.00
CA ARG A 112 -11.88 6.42 38.85
C ARG A 112 -10.38 6.11 38.74
N ALA A 113 -9.57 7.15 38.57
CA ALA A 113 -8.11 7.11 38.66
C ALA A 113 -7.62 8.29 39.51
N GLY A 114 -6.59 8.09 40.33
CA GLY A 114 -6.11 9.05 41.32
C GLY A 114 -6.64 8.80 42.74
N THR A 115 -6.27 9.66 43.70
CA THR A 115 -6.56 9.50 45.13
C THR A 115 -7.76 10.36 45.57
N HIS A 116 -8.78 9.73 46.17
CA HIS A 116 -10.05 10.36 46.51
C HIS A 116 -10.61 9.80 47.83
N THR A 117 -11.43 10.59 48.53
CA THR A 117 -12.15 10.17 49.75
C THR A 117 -13.42 9.36 49.46
N PHE A 118 -13.76 9.18 48.18
CA PHE A 118 -14.92 8.44 47.71
C PHE A 118 -14.53 7.36 46.70
N THR A 119 -15.39 6.36 46.57
CA THR A 119 -15.26 5.26 45.60
C THR A 119 -16.09 5.53 44.34
N SER A 120 -15.82 4.74 43.28
CA SER A 120 -16.65 4.76 42.08
C SER A 120 -18.09 4.35 42.36
N LEU A 121 -18.31 3.47 43.36
CA LEU A 121 -19.64 3.03 43.78
C LEU A 121 -20.41 4.14 44.47
N ASP A 122 -19.74 4.96 45.30
CA ASP A 122 -20.38 6.10 45.96
C ASP A 122 -20.93 7.11 44.93
N ILE A 123 -20.15 7.43 43.90
CA ILE A 123 -20.60 8.30 42.81
C ILE A 123 -21.76 7.62 42.06
N ALA A 124 -21.62 6.35 41.70
CA ALA A 124 -22.64 5.64 40.93
C ALA A 124 -23.99 5.60 41.68
N ALA A 125 -23.97 5.32 42.98
CA ALA A 125 -25.15 5.28 43.84
C ALA A 125 -25.81 6.66 43.94
N LYS A 126 -25.04 7.70 44.28
CA LYS A 126 -25.60 9.05 44.47
C LYS A 126 -26.09 9.71 43.18
N VAL A 127 -25.39 9.50 42.06
CA VAL A 127 -25.87 9.93 40.74
C VAL A 127 -27.12 9.15 40.35
N GLY A 128 -27.15 7.85 40.63
CA GLY A 128 -28.33 7.01 40.42
C GLY A 128 -29.54 7.49 41.21
N GLU A 129 -29.36 7.83 42.49
CA GLU A 129 -30.39 8.40 43.35
C GLU A 129 -30.93 9.74 42.80
N ALA A 130 -30.04 10.67 42.44
CA ALA A 130 -30.43 11.98 41.89
C ALA A 130 -31.24 11.86 40.59
N LEU A 131 -30.91 10.88 39.75
CA LEU A 131 -31.57 10.67 38.46
C LEU A 131 -32.83 9.79 38.54
N LEU A 132 -33.01 9.03 39.61
CA LEU A 132 -34.08 8.04 39.74
C LEU A 132 -35.47 8.65 39.51
N LYS A 133 -35.72 9.84 40.08
CA LYS A 133 -36.99 10.57 40.00
C LYS A 133 -37.39 10.98 38.57
N TYR A 134 -36.45 10.97 37.62
CA TYR A 134 -36.71 11.28 36.21
C TYR A 134 -36.89 10.02 35.35
N SER A 135 -36.62 8.83 35.88
CA SER A 135 -36.46 7.59 35.12
C SER A 135 -37.60 6.59 35.33
N ALA A 136 -37.58 5.49 34.57
CA ALA A 136 -38.46 4.33 34.81
C ALA A 136 -37.84 3.29 35.80
N GLY A 137 -36.72 3.62 36.43
CA GLY A 137 -36.02 2.78 37.42
C GLY A 137 -34.57 2.44 37.04
N VAL A 138 -33.88 1.74 37.94
CA VAL A 138 -32.48 1.30 37.72
C VAL A 138 -32.45 -0.16 37.28
N ASN A 139 -31.63 -0.48 36.26
CA ASN A 139 -31.34 -1.85 35.85
C ASN A 139 -29.85 -2.03 35.59
N LEU A 140 -29.14 -2.69 36.51
CA LEU A 140 -27.68 -2.86 36.40
C LEU A 140 -27.27 -3.90 35.35
N SER A 141 -28.15 -4.85 35.04
CA SER A 141 -27.88 -5.97 34.14
C SER A 141 -28.15 -5.63 32.68
N ASN A 142 -29.34 -5.10 32.38
CA ASN A 142 -29.75 -4.75 31.02
C ASN A 142 -30.46 -3.37 30.98
N PRO A 143 -29.72 -2.27 31.17
CA PRO A 143 -30.27 -0.92 31.09
C PRO A 143 -30.55 -0.50 29.65
N ASP A 144 -31.58 0.32 29.45
CA ASP A 144 -31.83 1.02 28.19
C ASP A 144 -30.78 2.11 27.94
N VAL A 145 -30.29 2.74 29.03
CA VAL A 145 -29.28 3.81 28.99
C VAL A 145 -28.18 3.57 30.01
N ILE A 146 -26.93 3.70 29.57
CA ILE A 146 -25.76 3.65 30.46
C ILE A 146 -25.15 5.04 30.55
N ILE A 147 -25.19 5.61 31.75
CA ILE A 147 -24.51 6.86 32.07
C ILE A 147 -23.07 6.52 32.46
N ASN A 148 -22.12 7.03 31.69
CA ASN A 148 -20.70 6.78 31.94
C ASN A 148 -20.03 8.06 32.47
N ILE A 149 -19.39 7.94 33.63
CA ILE A 149 -18.62 9.02 34.25
C ILE A 149 -17.20 8.51 34.48
N GLU A 150 -16.20 9.31 34.11
CA GLU A 150 -14.80 9.02 34.39
C GLU A 150 -14.22 10.14 35.24
N VAL A 151 -13.65 9.81 36.40
CA VAL A 151 -13.00 10.74 37.32
C VAL A 151 -11.50 10.47 37.28
N ARG A 152 -10.71 11.50 37.02
CA ARG A 152 -9.24 11.44 36.98
C ARG A 152 -8.67 12.64 37.70
N ASP A 153 -7.96 12.37 38.80
CA ASP A 153 -7.45 13.40 39.68
C ASP A 153 -8.57 14.41 40.02
N ASN A 154 -8.35 15.71 39.78
CA ASN A 154 -9.34 16.75 40.06
C ASN A 154 -10.38 16.99 38.94
N VAL A 155 -10.43 16.14 37.91
CA VAL A 155 -11.30 16.36 36.73
C VAL A 155 -12.31 15.23 36.58
N VAL A 156 -13.57 15.60 36.37
CA VAL A 156 -14.65 14.67 36.03
C VAL A 156 -15.05 14.83 34.57
N TYR A 157 -15.28 13.70 33.90
CA TYR A 157 -15.69 13.61 32.51
C TYR A 157 -17.05 12.89 32.42
N TYR A 158 -18.07 13.63 31.98
CA TYR A 158 -19.41 13.11 31.70
C TYR A 158 -19.47 12.67 30.25
N ILE A 159 -19.39 11.37 30.01
CA ILE A 159 -19.27 10.82 28.65
C ILE A 159 -20.60 10.95 27.92
N LEU A 160 -20.59 11.70 26.82
CA LEU A 160 -21.75 11.91 25.96
C LEU A 160 -21.84 10.86 24.85
N LYS A 161 -20.71 10.55 24.23
CA LYS A 161 -20.63 9.64 23.07
C LYS A 161 -19.26 9.00 23.01
N CYS A 162 -19.19 7.75 22.57
CA CYS A 162 -17.91 7.13 22.23
C CYS A 162 -17.95 6.48 20.85
N TRP A 163 -16.79 6.47 20.20
CA TRP A 163 -16.54 5.80 18.93
C TRP A 163 -15.50 4.70 19.13
N GLY A 164 -15.71 3.55 18.48
CA GLY A 164 -14.66 2.56 18.31
C GLY A 164 -13.58 3.09 17.37
N GLY A 165 -12.33 2.96 17.79
CA GLY A 165 -11.17 3.27 16.95
C GLY A 165 -10.73 2.08 16.09
N VAL A 166 -9.86 2.35 15.13
CA VAL A 166 -9.32 1.32 14.20
C VAL A 166 -8.33 0.34 14.86
N LYS A 167 -7.90 0.61 16.09
CA LYS A 167 -6.95 -0.19 16.88
C LYS A 167 -5.59 -0.30 16.17
N GLY A 168 -4.80 -1.33 16.49
CA GLY A 168 -3.48 -1.54 15.91
C GLY A 168 -2.38 -0.75 16.61
N LEU A 169 -1.32 -0.44 15.87
CA LEU A 169 -0.14 0.31 16.35
C LEU A 169 0.01 1.61 15.55
N PRO A 170 0.57 2.67 16.15
CA PRO A 170 0.78 3.94 15.45
C PRO A 170 1.70 3.76 14.24
N ILE A 171 1.34 4.35 13.09
CA ILE A 171 2.20 4.37 11.89
C ILE A 171 3.59 4.92 12.25
N GLY A 172 4.64 4.29 11.73
CA GLY A 172 6.04 4.68 11.97
C GLY A 172 6.64 4.06 13.22
N THR A 173 6.03 2.98 13.75
CA THR A 173 6.56 2.21 14.89
C THR A 173 7.24 0.90 14.47
N GLU A 174 6.80 0.26 13.37
CA GLU A 174 7.26 -1.08 12.96
C GLU A 174 7.92 -1.07 11.55
N GLY A 175 8.78 -0.08 11.29
CA GLY A 175 9.61 -0.04 10.06
C GLY A 175 8.85 0.29 8.77
N ARG A 176 9.53 0.07 7.63
CA ARG A 176 9.03 0.39 6.28
C ARG A 176 8.80 -0.86 5.44
N VAL A 177 7.67 -0.92 4.74
CA VAL A 177 7.31 -2.07 3.90
C VAL A 177 6.98 -1.65 2.48
N LEU A 178 7.31 -2.51 1.52
CA LEU A 178 6.91 -2.38 0.12
C LEU A 178 5.76 -3.33 -0.18
N SER A 179 4.58 -2.79 -0.45
CA SER A 179 3.39 -3.58 -0.78
C SER A 179 3.28 -3.84 -2.28
N LEU A 180 3.21 -5.11 -2.70
CA LEU A 180 2.86 -5.48 -4.08
C LEU A 180 1.38 -5.19 -4.30
N PHE A 181 1.10 -4.11 -5.01
CA PHE A 181 -0.20 -3.47 -4.99
C PHE A 181 -0.87 -3.50 -6.36
N SER A 182 -1.95 -4.27 -6.50
CA SER A 182 -2.76 -4.32 -7.72
C SER A 182 -3.94 -3.35 -7.70
N GLY A 183 -4.36 -2.88 -6.52
CA GLY A 183 -5.62 -2.14 -6.32
C GLY A 183 -6.85 -3.05 -6.15
N GLY A 184 -6.71 -4.37 -6.31
CA GLY A 184 -7.77 -5.32 -5.98
C GLY A 184 -8.00 -5.44 -4.47
N TYR A 185 -9.05 -6.18 -4.08
CA TYR A 185 -9.45 -6.42 -2.68
C TYR A 185 -8.27 -6.85 -1.81
N ASP A 186 -7.55 -7.88 -2.23
CA ASP A 186 -6.57 -8.57 -1.41
C ASP A 186 -5.34 -7.68 -1.15
N SER A 187 -4.77 -7.07 -2.19
CA SER A 187 -3.60 -6.18 -2.05
C SER A 187 -3.94 -4.90 -1.27
N THR A 188 -5.17 -4.41 -1.40
CA THR A 188 -5.69 -3.26 -0.64
C THR A 188 -5.76 -3.60 0.85
N LEU A 189 -6.39 -4.73 1.19
CA LEU A 189 -6.54 -5.15 2.58
C LEU A 189 -5.19 -5.49 3.21
N ALA A 190 -4.30 -6.19 2.49
CA ALA A 190 -2.96 -6.50 2.99
C ALA A 190 -2.14 -5.25 3.30
N SER A 191 -2.23 -4.23 2.45
CA SER A 191 -1.55 -2.94 2.68
C SER A 191 -2.12 -2.21 3.90
N TRP A 192 -3.45 -2.21 4.05
CA TRP A 192 -4.10 -1.63 5.22
C TRP A 192 -3.72 -2.37 6.51
N LEU A 193 -3.65 -3.71 6.48
CA LEU A 193 -3.25 -4.53 7.63
C LEU A 193 -1.79 -4.27 8.03
N ALA A 194 -0.89 -4.08 7.06
CA ALA A 194 0.49 -3.68 7.34
C ALA A 194 0.54 -2.31 8.05
N GLY A 195 -0.21 -1.32 7.54
CA GLY A 195 -0.37 -0.02 8.20
C GLY A 195 -0.93 -0.14 9.62
N LYS A 196 -1.93 -1.01 9.82
CA LYS A 196 -2.51 -1.28 11.15
C LYS A 196 -1.49 -1.85 12.13
N ARG A 197 -0.46 -2.54 11.65
CA ARG A 197 0.67 -3.00 12.46
C ARG A 197 1.73 -1.92 12.69
N GLY A 198 1.49 -0.67 12.30
CA GLY A 198 2.40 0.45 12.53
C GLY A 198 3.52 0.57 11.50
N CYS A 199 3.45 -0.19 10.41
CA CYS A 199 4.40 -0.10 9.30
C CYS A 199 4.09 1.11 8.41
N GLU A 200 5.13 1.80 7.96
CA GLU A 200 5.08 2.78 6.89
C GLU A 200 5.01 2.04 5.55
N VAL A 201 3.98 2.31 4.74
CA VAL A 201 3.67 1.51 3.54
C VAL A 201 3.91 2.33 2.27
N ASP A 202 4.83 1.86 1.43
CA ASP A 202 4.97 2.28 0.04
C ASP A 202 4.41 1.19 -0.89
N PHE A 203 4.01 1.57 -2.10
CA PHE A 203 3.31 0.70 -3.04
C PHE A 203 4.18 0.39 -4.26
N LEU A 204 4.25 -0.87 -4.66
CA LEU A 204 4.81 -1.34 -5.92
C LEU A 204 3.68 -1.81 -6.84
N HIS A 205 3.39 -1.03 -7.86
CA HIS A 205 2.42 -1.38 -8.89
C HIS A 205 3.13 -1.88 -10.16
N PHE A 206 2.66 -2.98 -10.70
CA PHE A 206 3.16 -3.51 -11.97
C PHE A 206 2.20 -3.12 -13.09
N PHE A 207 2.64 -2.22 -13.97
CA PHE A 207 1.88 -1.82 -15.13
C PHE A 207 1.88 -2.95 -16.17
N MET A 208 0.68 -3.36 -16.58
CA MET A 208 0.46 -4.49 -17.49
C MET A 208 -0.25 -4.06 -18.80
N GLY A 209 -0.06 -2.81 -19.22
CA GLY A 209 -0.57 -2.29 -20.49
C GLY A 209 -1.86 -1.46 -20.39
N SER A 210 -2.39 -1.20 -19.19
CA SER A 210 -3.60 -0.40 -18.99
C SER A 210 -3.34 0.78 -18.06
N LYS A 211 -3.45 2.00 -18.61
CA LYS A 211 -3.39 3.25 -17.83
C LYS A 211 -4.57 3.35 -16.86
N ASP A 212 -5.78 3.01 -17.32
CA ASP A 212 -6.98 3.12 -16.51
C ASP A 212 -6.90 2.26 -15.25
N ILE A 213 -6.48 1.00 -15.37
CA ILE A 213 -6.29 0.11 -14.20
C ILE A 213 -5.25 0.69 -13.24
N THR A 214 -4.16 1.25 -13.78
CA THR A 214 -3.08 1.85 -12.96
C THR A 214 -3.57 3.09 -12.22
N ILE A 215 -4.37 3.94 -12.87
CA ILE A 215 -4.99 5.11 -12.26
C ILE A 215 -5.99 4.69 -11.17
N GLN A 216 -6.81 3.67 -11.42
CA GLN A 216 -7.72 3.15 -10.40
C GLN A 216 -6.95 2.61 -9.18
N ALA A 217 -5.87 1.85 -9.39
CA ALA A 217 -5.01 1.41 -8.31
C ALA A 217 -4.41 2.60 -7.54
N PHE A 218 -3.92 3.63 -8.24
CA PHE A 218 -3.42 4.85 -7.61
C PHE A 218 -4.48 5.55 -6.74
N LEU A 219 -5.73 5.67 -7.22
CA LEU A 219 -6.83 6.27 -6.46
C LEU A 219 -7.15 5.48 -5.18
N ILE A 220 -7.12 4.14 -5.24
CA ILE A 220 -7.32 3.29 -4.06
C ILE A 220 -6.16 3.44 -3.08
N ALA A 221 -4.92 3.53 -3.58
CA ALA A 221 -3.76 3.82 -2.73
C ALA A 221 -3.87 5.21 -2.08
N LYS A 222 -4.36 6.23 -2.82
CA LYS A 222 -4.66 7.58 -2.30
C LYS A 222 -5.69 7.53 -1.18
N GLU A 223 -6.76 6.74 -1.33
CA GLU A 223 -7.75 6.51 -0.29
C GLU A 223 -7.15 5.84 0.97
N LEU A 224 -6.27 4.83 0.79
CA LEU A 224 -5.57 4.19 1.91
C LEU A 224 -4.69 5.16 2.73
N THR A 225 -4.16 6.22 2.11
CA THR A 225 -3.31 7.19 2.82
C THR A 225 -4.02 7.93 3.95
N LYS A 226 -5.36 7.91 4.00
CA LYS A 226 -6.15 8.42 5.12
C LYS A 226 -5.76 7.76 6.45
N TRP A 227 -5.49 6.45 6.43
CA TRP A 227 -5.04 5.71 7.62
C TRP A 227 -3.52 5.68 7.77
N LEU A 228 -2.77 5.79 6.67
CA LEU A 228 -1.30 5.75 6.67
C LEU A 228 -0.65 7.09 7.05
N SER A 229 -1.45 8.16 7.18
CA SER A 229 -0.97 9.47 7.65
C SER A 229 -0.34 9.36 9.06
N PRO A 230 0.73 10.12 9.37
CA PRO A 230 1.36 11.18 8.60
C PRO A 230 2.37 10.71 7.54
N TYR A 231 2.59 9.40 7.40
CA TYR A 231 3.56 8.91 6.42
C TYR A 231 3.12 9.26 5.00
N GLU A 232 4.03 9.83 4.23
CA GLU A 232 3.80 10.21 2.84
C GLU A 232 4.17 9.04 1.93
N SER A 233 3.19 8.15 1.72
CA SER A 233 3.35 6.98 0.87
C SER A 233 3.70 7.34 -0.57
N LYS A 234 4.59 6.54 -1.14
CA LYS A 234 5.00 6.59 -2.54
C LYS A 234 4.42 5.41 -3.31
N MET A 235 4.19 5.61 -4.60
CA MET A 235 3.90 4.53 -5.54
C MET A 235 5.02 4.43 -6.56
N ILE A 236 5.62 3.24 -6.64
CA ILE A 236 6.60 2.85 -7.66
C ILE A 236 5.84 2.04 -8.71
N ILE A 237 5.92 2.44 -9.96
CA ILE A 237 5.23 1.82 -11.09
C ILE A 237 6.27 1.29 -12.08
N ILE A 238 6.20 0.00 -12.40
CA ILE A 238 7.11 -0.67 -13.34
C ILE A 238 6.30 -1.25 -14.50
N ASP A 239 6.62 -0.84 -15.73
CA ASP A 239 6.09 -1.47 -16.96
C ASP A 239 6.68 -2.86 -17.12
N ILE A 240 5.89 -3.90 -16.84
CA ILE A 240 6.31 -5.29 -17.07
C ILE A 240 5.76 -5.87 -18.37
N THR A 241 5.13 -5.06 -19.24
CA THR A 241 4.64 -5.56 -20.53
C THR A 241 5.72 -6.25 -21.37
N PRO A 242 7.00 -5.81 -21.39
CA PRO A 242 8.05 -6.55 -22.08
C PRO A 242 8.32 -7.90 -21.41
N LEU A 243 8.39 -7.94 -20.08
CA LEU A 243 8.56 -9.20 -19.35
C LEU A 243 7.42 -10.19 -19.62
N LEU A 244 6.17 -9.73 -19.68
CA LEU A 244 5.02 -10.57 -20.02
C LEU A 244 5.16 -11.19 -21.42
N SER A 245 5.64 -10.40 -22.41
CA SER A 245 5.87 -10.89 -23.78
C SER A 245 6.97 -11.96 -23.81
N GLU A 246 8.08 -11.75 -23.12
CA GLU A 246 9.18 -12.70 -23.01
C GLU A 246 8.75 -14.01 -22.34
N ILE A 247 7.98 -13.94 -21.25
CA ILE A 247 7.41 -15.13 -20.60
C ILE A 247 6.50 -15.89 -21.56
N ARG A 248 5.64 -15.21 -22.33
CA ARG A 248 4.74 -15.87 -23.29
C ARG A 248 5.48 -16.62 -24.40
N VAL A 249 6.65 -16.12 -24.82
CA VAL A 249 7.42 -16.67 -25.94
C VAL A 249 8.38 -17.77 -25.48
N LYS A 250 9.11 -17.55 -24.39
CA LYS A 250 10.25 -18.39 -23.99
C LYS A 250 9.93 -19.41 -22.90
N VAL A 251 8.94 -19.11 -22.06
CA VAL A 251 8.64 -19.93 -20.87
C VAL A 251 7.55 -20.96 -21.19
N ARG A 252 7.71 -22.16 -20.65
CA ARG A 252 6.70 -23.21 -20.75
C ARG A 252 5.36 -22.72 -20.18
N ASN A 253 4.28 -22.88 -20.94
CA ASN A 253 2.98 -22.26 -20.66
C ASN A 253 2.42 -22.57 -19.24
N ASP A 254 2.60 -23.80 -18.75
CA ASP A 254 2.19 -24.25 -17.42
C ASP A 254 2.97 -23.57 -16.27
N TYR A 255 4.17 -23.07 -16.53
CA TYR A 255 5.06 -22.38 -15.57
C TYR A 255 5.01 -20.86 -15.69
N SER A 256 4.42 -20.32 -16.76
CA SER A 256 4.36 -18.87 -17.04
C SER A 256 3.92 -18.03 -15.82
N GLN A 257 2.95 -18.52 -15.05
CA GLN A 257 2.45 -17.83 -13.86
C GLN A 257 3.40 -17.88 -12.66
N VAL A 258 4.03 -19.03 -12.44
CA VAL A 258 5.02 -19.21 -11.37
C VAL A 258 6.25 -18.35 -11.67
N VAL A 259 6.69 -18.31 -12.94
CA VAL A 259 7.80 -17.47 -13.39
C VAL A 259 7.48 -15.99 -13.30
N LEU A 260 6.27 -15.55 -13.71
CA LEU A 260 5.85 -14.16 -13.52
C LEU A 260 5.91 -13.75 -12.05
N ARG A 261 5.36 -14.58 -11.15
CA ARG A 261 5.40 -14.33 -9.71
C ARG A 261 6.84 -14.25 -9.19
N TRP A 262 7.69 -15.16 -9.63
CA TRP A 262 9.12 -15.13 -9.31
C TRP A 262 9.76 -13.79 -9.66
N TYR A 263 9.52 -13.26 -10.86
CA TYR A 263 10.06 -11.96 -11.27
C TYR A 263 9.48 -10.80 -10.48
N MET A 264 8.19 -10.84 -10.13
CA MET A 264 7.59 -9.79 -9.29
C MET A 264 8.25 -9.75 -7.91
N TYR A 265 8.54 -10.90 -7.29
CA TYR A 265 9.29 -10.95 -6.04
C TYR A 265 10.75 -10.55 -6.21
N TYR A 266 11.40 -10.97 -7.29
CA TYR A 266 12.77 -10.58 -7.59
C TYR A 266 12.91 -9.05 -7.72
N ILE A 267 12.01 -8.42 -8.47
CA ILE A 267 11.93 -6.95 -8.60
C ILE A 267 11.68 -6.28 -7.26
N ALA A 268 10.73 -6.81 -6.47
CA ALA A 268 10.43 -6.27 -5.14
C ALA A 268 11.65 -6.37 -4.20
N GLN A 269 12.38 -7.49 -4.18
CA GLN A 269 13.59 -7.67 -3.37
C GLN A 269 14.72 -6.71 -3.80
N LYS A 270 14.89 -6.48 -5.10
CA LYS A 270 15.83 -5.49 -5.64
C LYS A 270 15.48 -4.07 -5.14
N LEU A 271 14.21 -3.68 -5.25
CA LEU A 271 13.74 -2.38 -4.76
C LEU A 271 13.85 -2.25 -3.24
N SER A 272 13.57 -3.31 -2.49
CA SER A 272 13.75 -3.35 -1.04
C SER A 272 15.18 -3.16 -0.58
N SER A 273 16.14 -3.67 -1.36
CA SER A 273 17.55 -3.41 -1.10
C SER A 273 17.91 -1.96 -1.40
N LEU A 274 17.43 -1.40 -2.52
CA LEU A 274 17.72 -0.04 -2.96
C LEU A 274 17.11 1.03 -2.04
N HIS A 275 15.86 0.84 -1.61
CA HIS A 275 15.08 1.81 -0.86
C HIS A 275 15.00 1.51 0.65
N LYS A 276 15.74 0.49 1.11
CA LYS A 276 15.85 0.06 2.51
C LYS A 276 14.48 -0.27 3.13
N TYR A 277 13.68 -1.06 2.43
CA TYR A 277 12.47 -1.64 3.02
C TYR A 277 12.84 -2.82 3.91
N ASP A 278 12.16 -2.95 5.05
CA ASP A 278 12.37 -4.01 6.03
C ASP A 278 11.65 -5.30 5.62
N ALA A 279 10.51 -5.18 4.94
CA ALA A 279 9.73 -6.31 4.43
C ALA A 279 8.99 -5.99 3.13
N ILE A 280 8.56 -7.04 2.45
CA ILE A 280 7.64 -6.98 1.31
C ILE A 280 6.28 -7.49 1.79
N VAL A 281 5.19 -6.83 1.40
CA VAL A 281 3.82 -7.25 1.74
C VAL A 281 3.09 -7.68 0.48
N THR A 282 2.35 -8.79 0.54
CA THR A 282 1.49 -9.25 -0.55
C THR A 282 0.09 -9.57 -0.05
N GLY A 283 -0.91 -9.43 -0.94
CA GLY A 283 -2.27 -9.87 -0.70
C GLY A 283 -2.52 -11.33 -1.07
N GLU A 284 -1.53 -12.20 -0.96
CA GLU A 284 -1.73 -13.61 -1.35
C GLU A 284 -2.46 -14.40 -0.26
N SER A 285 -3.45 -15.19 -0.68
CA SER A 285 -4.17 -16.14 0.15
C SER A 285 -3.94 -17.56 -0.37
N VAL A 286 -3.62 -18.48 0.53
CA VAL A 286 -3.23 -19.85 0.17
C VAL A 286 -4.41 -20.56 -0.47
N GLY A 287 -4.20 -21.11 -1.66
CA GLY A 287 -5.20 -21.90 -2.37
C GLY A 287 -6.25 -21.09 -3.16
N GLN A 288 -6.25 -19.76 -3.08
CA GLN A 288 -7.16 -18.91 -3.87
C GLN A 288 -6.79 -18.87 -5.36
N ALA A 289 -5.50 -19.00 -5.69
CA ALA A 289 -5.00 -19.11 -7.06
C ALA A 289 -4.05 -20.30 -7.21
N SER A 290 -3.98 -20.89 -8.39
CA SER A 290 -3.10 -22.04 -8.68
C SER A 290 -1.61 -21.72 -8.47
N SER A 291 -1.21 -20.45 -8.64
CA SER A 291 0.16 -19.98 -8.36
C SER A 291 0.44 -19.74 -6.87
N GLN A 292 -0.58 -19.73 -6.01
CA GLN A 292 -0.50 -19.41 -4.58
C GLN A 292 -0.64 -20.66 -3.68
N THR A 293 -0.24 -21.83 -4.18
CA THR A 293 -0.08 -23.00 -3.32
C THR A 293 1.17 -22.85 -2.45
N LEU A 294 1.18 -23.45 -1.26
CA LEU A 294 2.36 -23.44 -0.38
C LEU A 294 3.61 -23.96 -1.10
N LYS A 295 3.47 -24.98 -1.96
CA LYS A 295 4.61 -25.51 -2.70
C LYS A 295 5.17 -24.50 -3.70
N ASN A 296 4.30 -23.81 -4.45
CA ASN A 296 4.74 -22.79 -5.38
C ASN A 296 5.40 -21.62 -4.65
N LEU A 297 4.76 -21.08 -3.60
CA LEU A 297 5.30 -19.97 -2.82
C LEU A 297 6.66 -20.31 -2.20
N SER A 298 6.78 -21.49 -1.59
CA SER A 298 8.04 -21.98 -1.02
C SER A 298 9.16 -22.08 -2.05
N VAL A 299 8.89 -22.72 -3.20
CA VAL A 299 9.90 -22.90 -4.25
C VAL A 299 10.31 -21.56 -4.87
N ILE A 300 9.37 -20.64 -5.06
CA ILE A 300 9.67 -19.29 -5.53
C ILE A 300 10.60 -18.58 -4.54
N GLU A 301 10.24 -18.48 -3.26
CA GLU A 301 11.03 -17.76 -2.26
C GLU A 301 12.42 -18.35 -2.02
N GLU A 302 12.51 -19.68 -1.98
CA GLU A 302 13.78 -20.41 -1.85
C GLU A 302 14.72 -20.07 -3.01
N SER A 303 14.18 -20.07 -4.24
CA SER A 303 14.95 -19.88 -5.48
C SER A 303 15.45 -18.45 -5.74
N LEU A 304 15.02 -17.45 -4.97
CA LEU A 304 15.52 -16.08 -5.10
C LEU A 304 16.95 -16.02 -4.55
N GLU A 305 17.95 -15.63 -5.34
CA GLU A 305 19.35 -15.53 -4.89
C GLU A 305 19.68 -14.07 -4.50
N PHE A 306 19.61 -13.75 -3.21
CA PHE A 306 19.98 -12.44 -2.65
C PHE A 306 20.82 -12.62 -1.40
N ASN A 307 21.87 -11.78 -1.23
CA ASN A 307 22.72 -11.78 -0.03
C ASN A 307 21.91 -11.53 1.25
N VAL A 308 20.94 -10.61 1.17
CA VAL A 308 19.99 -10.33 2.25
C VAL A 308 18.59 -10.31 1.64
N LYS A 309 17.79 -11.33 1.95
CA LYS A 309 16.37 -11.40 1.57
C LYS A 309 15.54 -10.62 2.58
N ARG A 310 14.65 -9.75 2.11
CA ARG A 310 13.59 -9.22 2.97
C ARG A 310 12.47 -10.25 3.11
N PRO A 311 11.88 -10.40 4.30
CA PRO A 311 10.74 -11.28 4.49
C PRO A 311 9.56 -10.85 3.61
N ILE A 312 8.84 -11.82 3.06
CA ILE A 312 7.59 -11.61 2.34
C ILE A 312 6.43 -11.95 3.28
N ILE A 313 5.73 -10.92 3.75
CA ILE A 313 4.63 -11.01 4.69
C ILE A 313 3.32 -11.15 3.92
N ARG A 314 2.51 -12.14 4.30
CA ARG A 314 1.21 -12.44 3.68
C ARG A 314 0.09 -12.34 4.72
N PRO A 315 -0.41 -11.13 5.01
CA PRO A 315 -1.42 -10.95 6.05
C PRO A 315 -2.71 -11.75 5.83
N LEU A 316 -2.98 -12.14 4.58
CA LEU A 316 -4.20 -12.82 4.16
C LEU A 316 -4.02 -14.32 3.93
N ALA A 317 -2.86 -14.90 4.28
CA ALA A 317 -2.48 -16.26 3.89
C ALA A 317 -3.52 -17.34 4.21
N PHE A 318 -4.29 -17.18 5.28
CA PHE A 318 -5.31 -18.12 5.73
C PHE A 318 -6.72 -17.53 5.78
N MET A 319 -6.94 -16.38 5.14
CA MET A 319 -8.26 -15.79 5.04
C MET A 319 -8.95 -16.25 3.76
N ASP A 320 -10.24 -16.56 3.87
CA ASP A 320 -11.04 -16.80 2.68
C ASP A 320 -11.47 -15.49 2.00
N LYS A 321 -12.06 -15.62 0.82
CA LYS A 321 -12.48 -14.48 0.00
C LYS A 321 -13.62 -13.68 0.63
N GLU A 322 -14.52 -14.34 1.35
CA GLU A 322 -15.66 -13.69 1.99
C GLU A 322 -15.19 -12.82 3.16
N GLU A 323 -14.28 -13.33 4.00
CA GLU A 323 -13.64 -12.58 5.08
C GLU A 323 -12.90 -11.33 4.58
N ILE A 324 -12.18 -11.47 3.45
CA ILE A 324 -11.49 -10.35 2.80
C ILE A 324 -12.50 -9.28 2.34
N ILE A 325 -13.55 -9.71 1.64
CA ILE A 325 -14.58 -8.80 1.11
C ILE A 325 -15.35 -8.11 2.24
N GLU A 326 -15.72 -8.83 3.30
CA GLU A 326 -16.42 -8.26 4.46
C GLU A 326 -15.58 -7.17 5.13
N LYS A 327 -14.28 -7.42 5.34
CA LYS A 327 -13.36 -6.40 5.87
C LYS A 327 -13.26 -5.20 4.94
N ILE A 328 -13.12 -5.40 3.63
CA ILE A 328 -13.09 -4.30 2.66
C ILE A 328 -14.39 -3.46 2.72
N ARG A 329 -15.56 -4.10 2.84
CA ARG A 329 -16.85 -3.40 3.01
C ARG A 329 -16.87 -2.60 4.31
N SER A 330 -16.40 -3.17 5.42
CA SER A 330 -16.32 -2.47 6.71
C SER A 330 -15.40 -1.23 6.68
N LEU A 331 -14.44 -1.19 5.75
CA LEU A 331 -13.56 -0.05 5.51
C LEU A 331 -14.13 0.96 4.49
N GLY A 332 -15.28 0.68 3.88
CA GLY A 332 -15.87 1.53 2.85
C GLY A 332 -15.16 1.48 1.49
N LEU A 333 -14.29 0.49 1.25
CA LEU A 333 -13.43 0.43 0.05
C LEU A 333 -13.98 -0.47 -1.07
N TYR A 334 -15.14 -1.11 -0.85
CA TYR A 334 -15.68 -2.13 -1.76
C TYR A 334 -15.97 -1.62 -3.17
N GLU A 335 -16.62 -0.46 -3.29
CA GLU A 335 -17.01 0.09 -4.60
C GLU A 335 -15.82 0.52 -5.46
N MET A 336 -14.75 1.00 -4.83
CA MET A 336 -13.54 1.39 -5.56
C MET A 336 -12.76 0.17 -6.01
N THR A 337 -12.55 -0.78 -5.09
CA THR A 337 -11.75 -2.00 -5.35
C THR A 337 -12.44 -2.95 -6.33
N SER A 338 -13.78 -2.99 -6.39
CA SER A 338 -14.53 -3.82 -7.33
C SER A 338 -14.33 -3.43 -8.80
N LYS A 339 -13.94 -2.19 -9.06
CA LYS A 339 -13.69 -1.67 -10.43
C LYS A 339 -12.35 -2.15 -10.98
N VAL A 340 -11.45 -2.63 -10.13
CA VAL A 340 -10.16 -3.18 -10.55
C VAL A 340 -10.34 -4.62 -11.01
N LYS A 341 -10.27 -4.85 -12.32
CA LYS A 341 -10.22 -6.21 -12.86
C LYS A 341 -8.83 -6.80 -12.65
N GLU A 342 -8.76 -8.02 -12.12
CA GLU A 342 -7.51 -8.76 -12.06
C GLU A 342 -7.14 -9.28 -13.46
N VAL A 343 -6.13 -8.67 -14.10
CA VAL A 343 -5.70 -9.04 -15.46
C VAL A 343 -4.43 -9.91 -15.46
N CYS A 344 -4.06 -10.49 -14.31
CA CYS A 344 -2.82 -11.26 -14.14
C CYS A 344 -2.95 -12.72 -14.61
N ARG A 345 -3.62 -12.98 -15.75
CA ARG A 345 -3.71 -14.33 -16.33
C ARG A 345 -2.88 -14.48 -17.61
N LEU A 346 -1.67 -15.01 -17.46
CA LEU A 346 -0.77 -15.31 -18.59
C LEU A 346 -1.04 -16.65 -19.26
N ALA A 347 -1.22 -17.72 -18.47
CA ALA A 347 -1.34 -19.08 -18.97
C ALA A 347 -2.68 -19.34 -19.69
N LYS A 348 -2.61 -20.02 -20.83
CA LYS A 348 -3.77 -20.62 -21.52
C LYS A 348 -3.90 -22.08 -21.10
N GLY A 349 -4.94 -22.46 -20.36
CA GLY A 349 -5.14 -23.85 -19.89
C GLY A 349 -4.62 -24.12 -18.46
N PRO A 350 -4.27 -25.38 -18.12
CA PRO A 350 -3.88 -25.77 -16.77
C PRO A 350 -2.56 -25.10 -16.35
N VAL A 351 -2.50 -24.72 -15.08
CA VAL A 351 -1.36 -24.01 -14.47
C VAL A 351 -0.72 -24.90 -13.43
N THR A 352 0.60 -24.86 -13.34
CA THR A 352 1.36 -25.61 -12.34
C THR A 352 0.96 -25.21 -10.92
N THR A 353 0.41 -26.16 -10.17
CA THR A 353 0.09 -26.02 -8.74
C THR A 353 1.23 -26.51 -7.84
N ARG A 354 2.22 -27.21 -8.40
CA ARG A 354 3.35 -27.79 -7.67
C ARG A 354 4.64 -27.64 -8.49
N ALA A 355 5.28 -26.48 -8.39
CA ALA A 355 6.51 -26.22 -9.11
C ALA A 355 7.69 -27.02 -8.54
N HIS A 356 8.51 -27.57 -9.43
CA HIS A 356 9.82 -28.14 -9.13
C HIS A 356 10.93 -27.10 -9.30
N MET A 357 11.81 -26.99 -8.31
CA MET A 357 12.94 -26.05 -8.25
C MET A 357 13.78 -26.07 -9.53
N LYS A 358 14.25 -27.25 -9.95
CA LYS A 358 15.10 -27.40 -11.14
C LYS A 358 14.44 -26.84 -12.42
N ILE A 359 13.14 -27.09 -12.57
CA ILE A 359 12.40 -26.61 -13.75
C ILE A 359 12.19 -25.10 -13.64
N LEU A 360 11.81 -24.59 -12.47
CA LEU A 360 11.61 -23.14 -12.26
C LEU A 360 12.88 -22.36 -12.61
N LEU A 361 14.04 -22.79 -12.11
CA LEU A 361 15.32 -22.13 -12.38
C LEU A 361 15.68 -22.18 -13.88
N ASN A 362 15.42 -23.30 -14.55
CA ASN A 362 15.64 -23.42 -15.99
C ASN A 362 14.73 -22.47 -16.78
N GLU A 363 13.47 -22.31 -16.40
CA GLU A 363 12.54 -21.40 -17.06
C GLU A 363 12.89 -19.93 -16.80
N VAL A 364 13.26 -19.57 -15.57
CA VAL A 364 13.71 -18.22 -15.19
C VAL A 364 14.97 -17.84 -15.97
N ARG A 365 15.93 -18.75 -16.13
CA ARG A 365 17.17 -18.47 -16.89
C ARG A 365 16.95 -18.12 -18.37
N LYS A 366 15.78 -18.40 -18.94
CA LYS A 366 15.46 -18.04 -20.33
C LYS A 366 15.21 -16.55 -20.53
N ILE A 367 14.91 -15.82 -19.46
CA ILE A 367 14.69 -14.37 -19.54
C ILE A 367 15.97 -13.66 -19.09
N SER A 368 16.41 -12.72 -19.92
CA SER A 368 17.61 -11.91 -19.68
C SER A 368 17.47 -11.08 -18.39
N LYS A 369 18.55 -11.03 -17.60
CA LYS A 369 18.61 -10.19 -16.38
C LYS A 369 18.67 -8.70 -16.75
N GLU A 370 19.31 -8.39 -17.87
CA GLU A 370 19.42 -7.04 -18.42
C GLU A 370 18.04 -6.43 -18.67
N LEU A 371 17.06 -7.23 -19.10
CA LEU A 371 15.67 -6.76 -19.21
C LEU A 371 15.18 -6.21 -17.87
N ILE A 372 15.39 -6.93 -16.77
CA ILE A 372 14.90 -6.53 -15.44
C ILE A 372 15.58 -5.23 -14.98
N ASP A 373 16.87 -5.08 -15.25
CA ASP A 373 17.60 -3.86 -14.93
C ASP A 373 17.06 -2.64 -15.70
N VAL A 374 16.72 -2.82 -16.99
CA VAL A 374 16.06 -1.77 -17.79
C VAL A 374 14.69 -1.43 -17.21
N LEU A 375 13.87 -2.42 -16.84
CA LEU A 375 12.55 -2.18 -16.24
C LEU A 375 12.65 -1.42 -14.91
N LEU A 376 13.64 -1.75 -14.08
CA LEU A 376 13.91 -1.05 -12.83
C LEU A 376 14.34 0.41 -13.07
N ASN A 377 15.22 0.65 -14.05
CA ASN A 377 15.71 1.99 -14.37
C ASN A 377 14.64 2.88 -15.02
N THR A 378 13.67 2.28 -15.71
CA THR A 378 12.53 2.96 -16.33
C THR A 378 11.28 2.98 -15.44
N ARG A 379 11.43 2.77 -14.13
CA ARG A 379 10.29 2.90 -13.20
C ARG A 379 9.84 4.36 -13.06
N ILE A 380 8.54 4.56 -12.87
CA ILE A 380 7.98 5.85 -12.44
C ILE A 380 7.81 5.79 -10.92
N THR A 381 8.19 6.85 -10.20
CA THR A 381 7.94 6.96 -8.75
C THR A 381 7.21 8.26 -8.47
N VAL A 382 6.06 8.17 -7.80
CA VAL A 382 5.22 9.32 -7.47
C VAL A 382 4.92 9.39 -5.98
N SER A 383 4.87 10.60 -5.42
CA SER A 383 4.26 10.85 -4.11
C SER A 383 2.75 10.74 -4.26
N ILE A 384 2.08 9.91 -3.46
CA ILE A 384 0.62 9.75 -3.56
C ILE A 384 -0.11 11.01 -3.12
N LYS A 385 0.44 11.73 -2.14
CA LYS A 385 -0.13 12.96 -1.61
C LYS A 385 -0.12 14.08 -2.65
N ASP A 386 0.99 14.25 -3.35
CA ASP A 386 1.23 15.43 -4.21
C ASP A 386 0.89 15.19 -5.69
N THR A 387 0.55 13.96 -6.06
CA THR A 387 0.25 13.61 -7.44
C THR A 387 -1.25 13.58 -7.69
N GLU A 388 -1.67 14.31 -8.72
CA GLU A 388 -3.04 14.27 -9.24
C GLU A 388 -3.19 13.23 -10.36
N PRO A 389 -4.40 12.63 -10.54
CA PRO A 389 -4.62 11.57 -11.53
C PRO A 389 -4.24 11.96 -12.96
N ASN A 390 -4.46 13.22 -13.35
CA ASN A 390 -4.09 13.72 -14.68
C ASN A 390 -2.57 13.80 -14.85
N THR A 391 -1.84 14.19 -13.81
CA THR A 391 -0.37 14.17 -13.82
C THR A 391 0.14 12.75 -13.97
N LEU A 392 -0.42 11.81 -13.20
CA LEU A 392 -0.06 10.40 -13.34
C LEU A 392 -0.38 9.86 -14.74
N SER A 393 -1.55 10.19 -15.31
CA SER A 393 -1.93 9.76 -16.65
C SER A 393 -0.91 10.19 -17.71
N ARG A 394 -0.43 11.44 -17.63
CA ARG A 394 0.64 11.96 -18.51
C ARG A 394 1.96 11.23 -18.33
N LEU A 395 2.37 10.94 -17.10
CA LEU A 395 3.57 10.14 -16.84
C LEU A 395 3.44 8.72 -17.43
N LEU A 396 2.25 8.13 -17.37
CA LEU A 396 1.99 6.82 -17.94
C LEU A 396 1.96 6.82 -19.48
N ASP A 397 1.83 7.97 -20.16
CA ASP A 397 1.95 8.04 -21.62
C ASP A 397 3.32 7.53 -22.08
N GLU A 398 4.38 7.73 -21.28
CA GLU A 398 5.72 7.20 -21.52
C GLU A 398 5.76 5.66 -21.61
N PHE A 399 4.80 4.97 -20.99
CA PHE A 399 4.69 3.51 -21.04
C PHE A 399 3.94 3.04 -22.29
N VAL A 400 3.12 3.91 -22.88
CA VAL A 400 2.27 3.61 -24.04
C VAL A 400 2.85 4.19 -25.34
N LEU A 401 4.00 4.87 -25.28
CA LEU A 401 4.71 5.37 -26.46
C LEU A 401 4.84 4.28 -27.52
N ASN A 402 4.25 4.53 -28.68
CA ASN A 402 4.39 3.65 -29.83
C ASN A 402 5.76 3.89 -30.47
N VAL A 403 6.74 3.11 -30.01
CA VAL A 403 8.12 3.14 -30.51
C VAL A 403 8.41 1.99 -31.46
N GLU A 404 7.42 1.13 -31.72
CA GLU A 404 7.57 -0.01 -32.61
C GLU A 404 7.37 0.41 -34.07
N VAL A 405 8.31 0.02 -34.92
CA VAL A 405 8.24 0.19 -36.37
C VAL A 405 8.23 -1.18 -37.04
N ASN A 406 7.57 -1.30 -38.19
CA ASN A 406 7.69 -2.50 -39.00
C ASN A 406 9.11 -2.56 -39.62
N ALA A 407 9.46 -3.70 -40.23
CA ALA A 407 10.81 -3.88 -40.74
C ALA A 407 11.13 -3.01 -41.98
N GLU A 408 10.14 -2.67 -42.81
CA GLU A 408 10.30 -1.74 -43.95
C GLU A 408 10.66 -0.32 -43.47
N GLU A 409 9.91 0.18 -42.50
CA GLU A 409 10.12 1.47 -41.85
C GLU A 409 11.47 1.51 -41.13
N ALA A 410 11.83 0.43 -40.43
CA ALA A 410 13.14 0.31 -39.79
C ALA A 410 14.28 0.45 -40.83
N VAL A 411 14.17 -0.22 -41.98
CA VAL A 411 15.16 -0.11 -43.06
C VAL A 411 15.22 1.31 -43.61
N ARG A 412 14.10 2.02 -43.74
CA ARG A 412 14.09 3.43 -44.17
C ARG A 412 14.86 4.31 -43.19
N ILE A 413 14.57 4.19 -41.89
CA ILE A 413 15.23 4.97 -40.82
C ILE A 413 16.73 4.66 -40.77
N ILE A 414 17.12 3.39 -40.98
CA ILE A 414 18.55 2.99 -41.07
C ILE A 414 19.23 3.67 -42.27
N LYS A 415 18.58 3.70 -43.44
CA LYS A 415 19.12 4.37 -44.65
C LYS A 415 19.27 5.88 -44.47
N GLU A 416 18.44 6.50 -43.64
CA GLU A 416 18.54 7.91 -43.24
C GLU A 416 19.68 8.19 -42.24
N GLY A 417 20.47 7.17 -41.89
CA GLY A 417 21.67 7.31 -41.05
C GLY A 417 21.48 6.96 -39.58
N ALA A 418 20.42 6.22 -39.23
CA ALA A 418 20.22 5.78 -37.86
C ALA A 418 21.28 4.78 -37.39
N VAL A 419 21.65 4.90 -36.11
CA VAL A 419 22.54 3.94 -35.44
C VAL A 419 21.76 2.67 -35.17
N LEU A 420 22.27 1.56 -35.71
CA LEU A 420 21.66 0.25 -35.58
C LEU A 420 22.22 -0.48 -34.36
N ILE A 421 21.34 -0.95 -33.47
CA ILE A 421 21.71 -1.59 -32.20
C ILE A 421 21.13 -3.00 -32.15
N ASP A 422 22.02 -3.96 -31.89
CA ASP A 422 21.66 -5.34 -31.59
C ASP A 422 21.59 -5.54 -30.07
N ALA A 423 20.39 -5.83 -29.58
CA ALA A 423 20.11 -6.08 -28.17
C ALA A 423 20.09 -7.57 -27.79
N ARG A 424 20.55 -8.48 -28.67
CA ARG A 424 20.73 -9.89 -28.33
C ARG A 424 21.96 -10.08 -27.44
N ASP A 425 22.15 -11.31 -26.96
CA ASP A 425 23.36 -11.62 -26.19
C ASP A 425 24.62 -11.57 -27.08
N LEU A 426 25.77 -11.46 -26.42
CA LEU A 426 27.05 -11.30 -27.12
C LEU A 426 27.41 -12.51 -27.99
N LYS A 427 26.92 -13.71 -27.67
CA LYS A 427 27.18 -14.92 -28.43
C LYS A 427 26.40 -14.88 -29.75
N ASP A 428 25.13 -14.50 -29.70
CA ASP A 428 24.27 -14.39 -30.88
C ASP A 428 24.67 -13.23 -31.79
N TYR A 429 25.08 -12.09 -31.21
CA TYR A 429 25.66 -10.97 -31.95
C TYR A 429 26.93 -11.38 -32.71
N LYS A 430 27.86 -12.07 -32.04
CA LYS A 430 29.10 -12.56 -32.65
C LYS A 430 28.84 -13.62 -33.72
N ALA A 431 27.82 -14.46 -33.55
CA ALA A 431 27.47 -15.48 -34.52
C ALA A 431 26.97 -14.85 -35.84
N TRP A 432 26.12 -13.82 -35.74
CA TRP A 432 25.67 -13.05 -36.89
C TRP A 432 24.97 -11.77 -36.42
N HIS A 433 25.20 -10.63 -37.08
CA HIS A 433 24.46 -9.39 -36.89
C HIS A 433 24.35 -8.64 -38.22
N LEU A 434 23.45 -7.66 -38.28
CA LEU A 434 23.33 -6.76 -39.44
C LEU A 434 24.59 -5.91 -39.61
N SER A 435 25.00 -5.61 -40.85
CA SER A 435 26.18 -4.77 -41.08
C SER A 435 26.00 -3.40 -40.42
N ASN A 436 27.08 -2.86 -39.85
CA ASN A 436 27.11 -1.62 -39.08
C ASN A 436 26.29 -1.64 -37.77
N ALA A 437 25.73 -2.78 -37.35
CA ALA A 437 25.09 -2.89 -36.04
C ALA A 437 26.12 -2.93 -34.90
N ILE A 438 25.94 -2.08 -33.90
CA ILE A 438 26.70 -2.16 -32.65
C ILE A 438 25.96 -3.04 -31.64
N HIS A 439 26.71 -3.76 -30.80
CA HIS A 439 26.12 -4.52 -29.70
C HIS A 439 25.63 -3.57 -28.58
N ILE A 440 24.58 -3.98 -27.86
CA ILE A 440 23.98 -3.19 -26.76
C ILE A 440 24.96 -2.76 -25.66
N SER A 441 26.04 -3.51 -25.45
CA SER A 441 27.10 -3.11 -24.52
C SER A 441 27.75 -1.77 -24.91
N GLU A 442 27.80 -1.47 -26.21
CA GLU A 442 28.33 -0.20 -26.70
C GLU A 442 27.34 0.94 -26.46
N LEU A 443 26.04 0.69 -26.62
CA LEU A 443 25.00 1.65 -26.20
C LEU A 443 25.16 2.01 -24.71
N HIS A 444 25.45 1.04 -23.84
CA HIS A 444 25.65 1.32 -22.41
C HIS A 444 26.86 2.21 -22.14
N LYS A 445 27.92 2.13 -22.96
CA LYS A 445 29.06 3.04 -22.87
C LYS A 445 28.69 4.43 -23.38
N MET A 446 28.02 4.51 -24.54
CA MET A 446 27.53 5.77 -25.10
C MET A 446 26.63 6.52 -24.11
N LEU A 447 25.75 5.81 -23.39
CA LEU A 447 24.90 6.42 -22.36
C LEU A 447 25.67 7.00 -21.18
N LYS A 448 26.91 6.56 -20.91
CA LYS A 448 27.79 7.10 -19.86
C LYS A 448 28.72 8.20 -20.37
N GLU A 449 29.21 8.05 -21.59
CA GLU A 449 30.26 8.89 -22.16
C GLU A 449 29.70 10.08 -22.97
N GLY A 450 28.43 10.00 -23.39
CA GLY A 450 27.75 11.03 -24.17
C GLY A 450 27.15 10.43 -25.45
N ILE A 451 25.84 10.21 -25.44
CA ILE A 451 25.10 9.72 -26.60
C ILE A 451 24.68 10.90 -27.48
N ASP A 452 24.71 10.72 -28.79
CA ASP A 452 24.32 11.76 -29.75
C ASP A 452 22.79 11.84 -29.86
N PHE A 453 22.21 12.94 -29.38
CA PHE A 453 20.76 13.18 -29.38
C PHE A 453 20.20 13.57 -30.75
N SER A 454 21.06 13.99 -31.69
CA SER A 454 20.64 14.37 -33.04
C SER A 454 20.36 13.15 -33.94
N LYS A 455 20.88 11.98 -33.56
CA LYS A 455 20.74 10.75 -34.33
C LYS A 455 19.49 9.96 -33.96
N SER A 456 18.99 9.25 -34.96
CA SER A 456 18.00 8.20 -34.77
C SER A 456 18.68 6.89 -34.37
N TYR A 457 18.01 6.09 -33.56
CA TYR A 457 18.49 4.78 -33.11
C TYR A 457 17.46 3.71 -33.43
N VAL A 458 17.86 2.65 -34.12
CA VAL A 458 16.99 1.50 -34.42
C VAL A 458 17.53 0.29 -33.67
N ILE A 459 16.70 -0.29 -32.83
CA ILE A 459 17.07 -1.39 -31.95
C ILE A 459 16.32 -2.64 -32.38
N TYR A 460 17.01 -3.77 -32.47
CA TYR A 460 16.40 -5.06 -32.69
C TYR A 460 16.91 -6.10 -31.69
N CYS A 461 16.12 -7.12 -31.46
CA CYS A 461 16.50 -8.33 -30.73
C CYS A 461 15.80 -9.53 -31.38
N ASP A 462 15.83 -10.71 -30.76
CA ASP A 462 15.24 -11.92 -31.36
C ASP A 462 13.76 -11.78 -31.69
N TYR A 463 12.97 -11.26 -30.73
CA TYR A 463 11.51 -11.21 -30.80
C TYR A 463 10.92 -9.79 -30.73
N GLY A 464 11.77 -8.77 -30.62
CA GLY A 464 11.36 -7.37 -30.51
C GLY A 464 11.13 -6.86 -29.07
N THR A 465 11.21 -7.74 -28.06
CA THR A 465 10.84 -7.36 -26.68
C THR A 465 11.91 -6.56 -25.93
N LEU A 466 13.17 -7.02 -25.96
CA LEU A 466 14.27 -6.30 -25.31
C LEU A 466 14.56 -4.98 -26.05
N SER A 467 14.49 -4.99 -27.38
CA SER A 467 14.59 -3.77 -28.19
C SER A 467 13.47 -2.77 -27.89
N LEU A 468 12.25 -3.23 -27.62
CA LEU A 468 11.14 -2.37 -27.20
C LEU A 468 11.43 -1.70 -25.85
N ALA A 469 11.92 -2.46 -24.87
CA ALA A 469 12.29 -1.92 -23.56
C ALA A 469 13.38 -0.83 -23.70
N TYR A 470 14.43 -1.08 -24.49
CA TYR A 470 15.48 -0.10 -24.75
C TYR A 470 14.99 1.12 -25.54
N ALA A 471 14.15 0.92 -26.57
CA ALA A 471 13.64 2.03 -27.38
C ALA A 471 12.77 2.96 -26.53
N LYS A 472 11.91 2.42 -25.66
CA LYS A 472 11.15 3.21 -24.69
C LYS A 472 12.07 3.93 -23.71
N MET A 473 13.10 3.27 -23.20
CA MET A 473 14.09 3.90 -22.30
C MET A 473 14.78 5.10 -22.97
N LEU A 474 15.29 4.93 -24.19
CA LEU A 474 15.96 6.00 -24.93
C LEU A 474 15.01 7.16 -25.25
N ARG A 475 13.75 6.87 -25.62
CA ARG A 475 12.73 7.89 -25.86
C ARG A 475 12.46 8.78 -24.66
N ARG A 476 12.50 8.22 -23.45
CA ARG A 476 12.35 9.00 -22.21
C ARG A 476 13.55 9.88 -21.90
N LEU A 477 14.72 9.48 -22.37
CA LEU A 477 15.90 10.34 -22.32
C LEU A 477 15.85 11.43 -23.41
N GLY A 478 14.81 11.49 -24.25
CA GLY A 478 14.70 12.47 -25.34
C GLY A 478 15.38 12.03 -26.64
N ILE A 479 15.80 10.77 -26.74
CA ILE A 479 16.52 10.23 -27.91
C ILE A 479 15.53 9.64 -28.90
N ASN A 480 15.73 9.91 -30.20
CA ASN A 480 14.86 9.40 -31.26
C ASN A 480 15.10 7.90 -31.51
N ALA A 481 14.51 7.02 -30.70
CA ALA A 481 14.72 5.58 -30.77
C ALA A 481 13.49 4.79 -31.23
N PHE A 482 13.72 3.69 -31.95
CA PHE A 482 12.69 2.81 -32.49
C PHE A 482 13.04 1.34 -32.24
N SER A 483 12.03 0.51 -31.99
CA SER A 483 12.17 -0.94 -31.88
C SER A 483 11.60 -1.62 -33.12
N VAL A 484 12.32 -2.60 -33.66
CA VAL A 484 11.83 -3.36 -34.80
C VAL A 484 10.84 -4.43 -34.35
N LYS A 485 9.60 -4.30 -34.82
CA LYS A 485 8.50 -5.23 -34.50
C LYS A 485 8.77 -6.61 -35.09
N GLY A 486 8.63 -7.65 -34.27
CA GLY A 486 8.87 -9.03 -34.69
C GLY A 486 10.35 -9.44 -34.75
N GLY A 487 11.27 -8.55 -34.35
CA GLY A 487 12.68 -8.85 -34.14
C GLY A 487 13.49 -9.16 -35.40
N VAL A 488 14.63 -9.81 -35.20
CA VAL A 488 15.66 -10.02 -36.22
C VAL A 488 15.19 -10.85 -37.41
N ASN A 489 14.25 -11.77 -37.21
CA ASN A 489 13.75 -12.64 -38.29
C ASN A 489 13.00 -11.84 -39.36
N LYS A 490 12.21 -10.83 -38.95
CA LYS A 490 11.51 -9.94 -39.89
C LYS A 490 12.45 -9.06 -40.69
N LEU A 491 13.55 -8.61 -40.09
CA LEU A 491 14.62 -7.91 -40.81
C LEU A 491 15.32 -8.83 -41.82
N LYS A 492 15.62 -10.08 -41.44
CA LYS A 492 16.25 -11.07 -42.33
C LYS A 492 15.37 -11.41 -43.54
N GLU A 493 14.05 -11.56 -43.35
CA GLU A 493 13.10 -11.81 -44.44
C GLU A 493 13.17 -10.69 -45.48
N LEU A 494 13.13 -9.42 -45.05
CA LEU A 494 13.19 -8.25 -45.94
C LEU A 494 14.53 -8.10 -46.68
N LEU A 495 15.65 -8.41 -46.02
CA LEU A 495 16.97 -8.33 -46.65
C LEU A 495 17.18 -9.43 -47.70
N ARG A 496 16.53 -10.58 -47.54
CA ARG A 496 16.54 -11.64 -48.55
C ARG A 496 15.75 -11.22 -49.80
N THR A 497 14.56 -10.65 -49.62
CA THR A 497 13.74 -10.17 -50.75
C THR A 497 14.32 -8.93 -51.46
N SER A 498 15.20 -8.17 -50.81
CA SER A 498 15.85 -6.97 -51.40
C SER A 498 17.10 -7.27 -52.23
N ASN A 499 17.65 -8.49 -52.14
CA ASN A 499 18.83 -8.94 -52.91
C ASN A 499 18.44 -9.81 -54.12
N GLU A 500 17.15 -10.07 -54.33
CA GLU A 500 16.60 -10.87 -55.42
C GLU A 500 15.93 -10.03 -56.53
N GLY A 501 15.98 -8.69 -56.43
CA GLY A 501 15.56 -7.74 -57.46
C GLY A 501 16.60 -6.65 -57.65
#